data_AF-A0A7Z0QRA6-F1
#
_entry.id   AF-A0A7Z0QRA6-F1
#
_cell.length_a   1.000
_cell.length_b   1.000
_cell.length_c   1.000
_cell.angle_alpha   90.00
_cell.angle_beta   90.00
_cell.angle_gamma   90.00
#
_symmetry.space_group_name_H-M   'P 1'
#
loop_
_entity.id
_entity.type
_entity.pdbx_description
1 polymer ?
#
loop_
_entity_poly.entity_id
_entity_poly.type
_entity_poly.pdbx_seq_one_letter_code
_entity_poly.pdbx_strand_id
1 'polypeptide(L)'
;MRAALRRRLLLAAHTDALAVLDGGIWSTRCLHCRSTLQLRGDGEPLGNTTLEHVVPQAWFGRRAAAVLTAQVGDDADDPRNLALACARCNHDKGKGHDARGPGDVRAHEVVDALLATRLSRWRDPTVPPAS
;
A
#
# COMPACT_ATOMS: atom_id res chain seq x y z
N MET A 1 -0.02 -9.50 16.72
CA MET A 1 0.55 -8.72 15.59
C MET A 1 1.67 -7.82 16.09
N ARG A 2 2.78 -7.64 15.35
CA ARG A 2 3.88 -6.76 15.80
C ARG A 2 3.44 -5.29 15.76
N ALA A 3 3.83 -4.49 16.75
CA ALA A 3 3.49 -3.06 16.84
C ALA A 3 3.90 -2.25 15.60
N ALA A 4 5.03 -2.59 14.98
CA ALA A 4 5.50 -1.97 13.75
C ALA A 4 4.52 -2.15 12.57
N LEU A 5 3.89 -3.32 12.44
CA LEU A 5 2.91 -3.57 11.39
C LEU A 5 1.63 -2.76 11.60
N ARG A 6 1.12 -2.69 12.84
CA ARG A 6 -0.04 -1.84 13.18
C ARG A 6 0.21 -0.37 12.84
N ARG A 7 1.41 0.15 13.15
CA ARG A 7 1.81 1.52 12.76
C ARG A 7 1.81 1.74 11.25
N ARG A 8 2.35 0.80 10.47
CA ARG A 8 2.36 0.89 9.01
C ARG A 8 0.95 0.81 8.40
N LEU A 9 0.08 -0.05 8.95
CA LEU A 9 -1.33 -0.12 8.55
C LEU A 9 -2.05 1.21 8.80
N LEU A 10 -1.86 1.83 9.97
CA LEU A 10 -2.40 3.15 10.25
C LEU A 10 -1.84 4.20 9.30
N LEU A 11 -0.53 4.20 9.07
CA LEU A 11 0.13 5.15 8.18
C LEU A 11 -0.44 5.06 6.75
N ALA A 12 -0.67 3.85 6.24
CA ALA A 12 -1.34 3.63 4.96
C ALA A 12 -2.76 4.19 4.93
N ALA A 13 -3.53 4.02 6.02
CA ALA A 13 -4.88 4.58 6.13
C ALA A 13 -4.88 6.11 6.17
N HIS A 14 -4.02 6.71 7.00
CA HIS A 14 -3.92 8.16 7.16
C HIS A 14 -3.55 8.89 5.86
N THR A 15 -2.77 8.24 5.01
CA THR A 15 -2.25 8.82 3.76
C THR A 15 -2.99 8.34 2.51
N ASP A 16 -4.15 7.69 2.68
CA ASP A 16 -5.07 7.32 1.61
C ASP A 16 -6.23 8.33 1.57
N ALA A 17 -6.36 9.02 0.44
CA ALA A 17 -7.39 10.03 0.20
C ALA A 17 -8.82 9.45 0.22
N LEU A 18 -8.98 8.13 0.08
CA LEU A 18 -10.28 7.47 0.20
C LEU A 18 -10.60 6.99 1.62
N ALA A 19 -9.62 7.04 2.53
CA ALA A 19 -9.83 6.60 3.89
C ALA A 19 -10.63 7.62 4.71
N VAL A 20 -11.62 7.10 5.43
CA VAL A 20 -12.49 7.84 6.35
C VAL A 20 -12.42 7.18 7.72
N LEU A 21 -12.32 7.98 8.78
CA LEU A 21 -12.38 7.53 10.16
C LEU A 21 -13.76 7.85 10.72
N ASP A 22 -14.51 6.83 11.14
CA ASP A 22 -15.81 6.97 11.79
C ASP A 22 -15.92 5.97 12.95
N GLY A 23 -16.40 6.44 14.11
CA GLY A 23 -16.54 5.59 15.30
C GLY A 23 -15.27 4.87 15.75
N GLY A 24 -14.09 5.42 15.46
CA GLY A 24 -12.79 4.77 15.74
C GLY A 24 -12.42 3.64 14.77
N ILE A 25 -13.11 3.52 13.65
CA ILE A 25 -12.82 2.57 12.57
C ILE A 25 -12.47 3.35 11.30
N TRP A 26 -11.27 3.09 10.79
CA TRP A 26 -10.86 3.53 9.47
C TRP A 26 -11.45 2.60 8.42
N SER A 27 -12.06 3.16 7.38
CA SER A 27 -12.59 2.43 6.22
C SER A 27 -12.03 3.01 4.92
N THR A 28 -11.56 2.15 4.02
CA THR A 28 -11.09 2.52 2.66
C THR A 28 -11.38 1.39 1.67
N ARG A 29 -10.76 1.42 0.48
CA ARG A 29 -10.91 0.48 -0.62
C ARG A 29 -9.58 -0.18 -0.96
N CYS A 30 -9.57 -1.51 -1.07
CA CYS A 30 -8.42 -2.27 -1.56
C CYS A 30 -7.85 -1.63 -2.83
N LEU A 31 -6.52 -1.46 -2.87
CA LEU A 31 -5.82 -0.86 -4.00
C LEU A 31 -6.09 -1.60 -5.31
N HIS A 32 -6.25 -2.93 -5.25
CA HIS A 32 -6.42 -3.80 -6.42
C HIS A 32 -7.88 -3.96 -6.86
N CYS A 33 -8.74 -4.43 -5.96
CA CYS A 33 -10.11 -4.87 -6.30
C CYS A 33 -11.20 -3.94 -5.81
N ARG A 34 -10.85 -2.88 -5.07
CA ARG A 34 -11.77 -1.90 -4.47
C ARG A 34 -12.77 -2.48 -3.46
N SER A 35 -12.59 -3.72 -2.97
CA SER A 35 -13.38 -4.21 -1.84
C SER A 35 -13.19 -3.29 -0.62
N THR A 36 -14.22 -3.14 0.21
CA THR A 36 -14.09 -2.41 1.48
C THR A 36 -13.04 -3.07 2.36
N LEU A 37 -12.16 -2.25 2.95
CA LEU A 37 -11.18 -2.66 3.94
C LEU A 37 -11.35 -1.80 5.19
N GLN A 38 -11.12 -2.41 6.35
CA GLN A 38 -11.28 -1.74 7.63
C GLN A 38 -10.13 -2.09 8.58
N LEU A 39 -9.79 -1.12 9.43
CA LEU A 39 -8.90 -1.26 10.57
C LEU A 39 -9.44 -0.41 11.74
N ARG A 40 -9.16 -0.83 12.96
CA ARG A 40 -9.42 -0.03 14.16
C ARG A 40 -8.45 1.15 14.21
N GLY A 41 -8.79 2.18 14.99
CA GLY A 41 -7.94 3.36 15.22
C GLY A 41 -6.57 3.06 15.84
N ASP A 42 -6.34 1.86 16.36
CA ASP A 42 -5.04 1.37 16.85
C ASP A 42 -4.22 0.59 15.80
N GLY A 43 -4.74 0.46 14.58
CA GLY A 43 -4.11 -0.23 13.46
C GLY A 43 -4.36 -1.73 13.41
N GLU A 44 -5.22 -2.27 14.26
CA GLU A 44 -5.68 -3.65 14.13
C GLU A 44 -6.58 -3.82 12.89
N PRO A 45 -6.22 -4.69 11.93
CA PRO A 45 -7.06 -4.92 10.77
C PRO A 45 -8.33 -5.68 11.18
N LEU A 46 -9.45 -5.28 10.57
CA LEU A 46 -10.71 -6.02 10.65
C LEU A 46 -10.85 -6.87 9.38
N GLY A 47 -11.24 -8.13 9.55
CA GLY A 47 -11.42 -9.06 8.44
C GLY A 47 -10.10 -9.39 7.72
N ASN A 48 -10.07 -9.20 6.40
CA ASN A 48 -8.96 -9.62 5.53
C ASN A 48 -8.03 -8.47 5.11
N THR A 49 -8.05 -7.34 5.82
CA THR A 49 -7.18 -6.18 5.56
C THR A 49 -5.72 -6.52 5.86
N THR A 50 -4.84 -6.20 4.91
CA THR A 50 -3.39 -6.41 5.00
C THR A 50 -2.63 -5.16 4.54
N LEU A 51 -1.36 -5.08 4.90
CA LEU A 51 -0.43 -4.08 4.40
C LEU A 51 0.17 -4.56 3.07
N GLU A 52 0.12 -3.69 2.07
CA GLU A 52 0.73 -3.89 0.76
C GLU A 52 1.93 -2.94 0.62
N HIS A 53 3.07 -3.49 0.22
CA HIS A 53 4.17 -2.72 -0.35
C HIS A 53 3.98 -2.68 -1.86
N VAL A 54 3.58 -1.53 -2.39
CA VAL A 54 3.15 -1.42 -3.79
C VAL A 54 4.29 -1.79 -4.74
N VAL A 55 5.45 -1.14 -4.57
CA VAL A 55 6.72 -1.63 -5.08
C VAL A 55 7.27 -2.65 -4.06
N PRO A 56 7.57 -3.88 -4.49
CA PRO A 56 8.06 -4.92 -3.58
C PRO A 56 9.37 -4.50 -2.92
N GLN A 57 9.52 -4.76 -1.61
CA GLN A 57 10.74 -4.38 -0.87
C GLN A 57 12.02 -4.95 -1.50
N ALA A 58 11.96 -6.17 -2.05
CA ALA A 58 13.09 -6.83 -2.70
C ALA A 58 13.56 -6.16 -4.01
N TRP A 59 12.78 -5.22 -4.55
CA TRP A 59 13.10 -4.49 -5.77
C TRP A 59 13.94 -3.23 -5.49
N PHE A 60 13.95 -2.72 -4.25
CA PHE A 60 14.77 -1.58 -3.87
C PHE A 60 16.26 -1.90 -4.05
N GLY A 61 17.01 -0.96 -4.63
CA GLY A 61 18.41 -1.13 -5.02
C GLY A 61 18.64 -1.94 -6.32
N ARG A 62 17.60 -2.48 -6.96
CA ARG A 62 17.71 -3.14 -8.27
C ARG A 62 17.65 -2.10 -9.38
N ARG A 63 18.66 -2.09 -10.27
CA ARG A 63 18.70 -1.17 -11.43
C ARG A 63 17.43 -1.21 -12.29
N ALA A 64 16.85 -2.40 -12.48
CA ALA A 64 15.63 -2.57 -13.28
C ALA A 64 14.38 -1.93 -12.64
N ALA A 65 14.38 -1.67 -11.33
CA ALA A 65 13.26 -1.05 -10.61
C ALA A 65 13.50 0.44 -10.30
N ALA A 66 14.65 1.00 -10.68
CA ALA A 66 15.09 2.33 -10.23
C ALA A 66 14.08 3.45 -10.55
N VAL A 67 13.41 3.35 -11.70
CA VAL A 67 12.36 4.32 -12.10
C VAL A 67 11.15 4.26 -11.19
N LEU A 68 10.74 3.06 -10.75
CA LEU A 68 9.62 2.88 -9.82
C LEU A 68 9.99 3.34 -8.42
N THR A 69 11.14 2.91 -7.91
CA THR A 69 11.55 3.23 -6.54
C THR A 69 11.82 4.73 -6.37
N ALA A 70 12.36 5.41 -7.40
CA ALA A 70 12.58 6.86 -7.35
C ALA A 70 11.30 7.68 -7.08
N GLN A 71 10.11 7.16 -7.37
CA GLN A 71 8.84 7.85 -7.10
C GLN A 71 8.47 7.86 -5.61
N VAL A 72 9.02 6.94 -4.83
CA VAL A 72 8.77 6.79 -3.38
C VAL A 72 10.03 6.97 -2.52
N GLY A 73 11.20 7.15 -3.15
CA GLY A 73 12.49 7.29 -2.49
C GLY A 73 13.19 5.95 -2.24
N ASP A 74 14.21 5.96 -1.38
CA ASP A 74 15.03 4.77 -1.11
C ASP A 74 14.52 3.90 0.05
N ASP A 75 13.51 4.38 0.79
CA ASP A 75 12.88 3.62 1.88
C ASP A 75 11.69 2.80 1.36
N ALA A 76 11.80 1.48 1.47
CA ALA A 76 10.71 0.59 1.08
C ALA A 76 9.45 0.76 1.95
N ASP A 77 9.59 1.28 3.17
CA ASP A 77 8.49 1.60 4.06
C ASP A 77 7.99 3.06 3.94
N ASP A 78 8.45 3.81 2.93
CA ASP A 78 7.91 5.15 2.66
C ASP A 78 6.38 5.10 2.54
N PRO A 79 5.63 6.00 3.21
CA PRO A 79 4.17 5.96 3.20
C PRO A 79 3.53 5.96 1.81
N ARG A 80 4.21 6.56 0.81
CA ARG A 80 3.76 6.55 -0.60
C ARG A 80 3.84 5.16 -1.22
N ASN A 81 4.69 4.28 -0.69
CA ASN A 81 4.80 2.88 -1.07
C ASN A 81 3.90 1.94 -0.26
N LEU A 82 3.24 2.44 0.80
CA LEU A 82 2.36 1.64 1.66
C LEU A 82 0.90 1.81 1.28
N ALA A 83 0.17 0.71 1.15
CA ALA A 83 -1.27 0.71 0.88
C ALA A 83 -2.00 -0.37 1.69
N LEU A 84 -3.32 -0.27 1.77
CA LEU A 84 -4.16 -1.36 2.26
C LEU A 84 -4.66 -2.22 1.10
N ALA A 85 -4.55 -3.53 1.25
CA ALA A 85 -5.04 -4.53 0.31
C ALA A 85 -5.77 -5.66 1.04
N CYS A 86 -6.70 -6.33 0.36
CA CYS A 86 -7.25 -7.57 0.89
C CYS A 86 -6.23 -8.71 0.77
N ALA A 87 -6.27 -9.65 1.70
CA ALA A 87 -5.31 -10.76 1.77
C ALA A 87 -5.20 -11.55 0.45
N ARG A 88 -6.30 -11.70 -0.30
CA ARG A 88 -6.31 -12.39 -1.61
C ARG A 88 -5.43 -11.65 -2.62
N CYS A 89 -5.68 -10.36 -2.83
CA CYS A 89 -4.96 -9.57 -3.83
C CYS A 89 -3.48 -9.43 -3.49
N ASN A 90 -3.16 -9.20 -2.21
CA ASN A 90 -1.77 -9.11 -1.74
C ASN A 90 -1.01 -10.42 -2.01
N HIS A 91 -1.63 -11.56 -1.64
CA HIS A 91 -1.05 -12.88 -1.89
C HIS A 91 -0.87 -13.21 -3.37
N ASP A 92 -1.87 -12.90 -4.20
CA ASP A 92 -1.83 -13.13 -5.65
C ASP A 92 -0.72 -12.28 -6.31
N LYS A 93 -0.55 -11.02 -5.88
CA LYS A 93 0.56 -10.16 -6.33
C LYS A 93 1.91 -10.75 -5.92
N GLY A 94 2.05 -11.16 -4.66
CA GLY A 94 3.27 -11.77 -4.11
C GLY A 94 3.71 -13.02 -4.89
N LYS A 95 2.77 -13.92 -5.19
CA LYS A 95 3.03 -15.13 -5.98
C LYS A 95 3.27 -14.87 -7.47
N GLY A 96 2.70 -13.80 -7.99
CA GLY A 96 2.72 -13.48 -9.41
C GLY A 96 3.78 -12.44 -9.76
N HIS A 97 3.40 -11.17 -9.67
CA HIS A 97 4.22 -10.05 -10.15
C HIS A 97 5.50 -9.89 -9.34
N ASP A 98 5.43 -10.01 -8.02
CA ASP A 98 6.58 -9.75 -7.15
C ASP A 98 7.65 -10.83 -7.35
N ALA A 99 7.23 -12.10 -7.45
CA ALA A 99 8.10 -13.26 -7.66
C ALA A 99 8.80 -13.25 -9.03
N ARG A 100 8.18 -12.69 -10.08
CA ARG A 100 8.79 -12.54 -11.41
C ARG A 100 9.91 -11.49 -11.43
N GLY A 101 9.85 -10.52 -10.51
CA GLY A 101 10.88 -9.51 -10.33
C GLY A 101 10.81 -8.35 -11.34
N PRO A 102 11.66 -7.32 -11.15
CA PRO A 102 11.57 -6.07 -11.90
C PRO A 102 12.06 -6.16 -13.35
N GLY A 103 12.70 -7.26 -13.74
CA GLY A 103 13.11 -7.50 -15.12
C GLY A 103 11.99 -8.05 -16.01
N ASP A 104 10.90 -8.52 -15.42
CA ASP A 104 9.73 -8.98 -16.16
C ASP A 104 8.84 -7.77 -16.52
N VAL A 105 8.65 -7.55 -17.82
CA VAL A 105 7.91 -6.39 -18.35
C VAL A 105 6.50 -6.33 -17.78
N ARG A 106 5.81 -7.48 -17.70
CA ARG A 106 4.42 -7.52 -17.23
C ARG A 106 4.31 -7.27 -15.74
N ALA A 107 5.24 -7.79 -14.93
CA ALA A 107 5.33 -7.49 -13.51
C ALA A 107 5.59 -6.00 -13.28
N HIS A 108 6.52 -5.42 -14.02
CA HIS A 108 6.85 -4.00 -13.94
C HIS A 108 5.64 -3.12 -14.27
N GLU A 109 4.94 -3.36 -15.39
CA GLU A 109 3.73 -2.62 -15.78
C GLU A 109 2.62 -2.68 -14.72
N VAL A 110 2.41 -3.84 -14.11
CA VAL A 110 1.39 -3.98 -13.06
C VAL A 110 1.77 -3.21 -11.81
N VAL A 111 3.02 -3.29 -11.37
CA VAL A 111 3.50 -2.51 -10.23
C VAL A 111 3.43 -1.01 -10.51
N ASP A 112 3.79 -0.58 -11.73
CA ASP A 112 3.68 0.82 -12.16
C ASP A 112 2.25 1.34 -12.08
N ALA A 113 1.28 0.59 -12.63
CA ALA A 113 -0.13 0.97 -12.59
C ALA A 113 -0.69 1.01 -11.14
N LEU A 114 -0.27 0.09 -10.28
CA LEU A 114 -0.63 0.09 -8.86
C LEU A 114 -0.01 1.27 -8.13
N LEU A 115 1.25 1.60 -8.43
CA LEU A 115 1.95 2.74 -7.84
C LEU A 115 1.28 4.05 -8.27
N ALA A 116 0.97 4.22 -9.55
CA ALA A 116 0.21 5.36 -10.04
C ALA A 116 -1.13 5.51 -9.32
N THR A 117 -1.87 4.41 -9.12
CA THR A 117 -3.12 4.40 -8.35
C THR A 117 -2.90 4.79 -6.88
N ARG A 118 -1.82 4.31 -6.25
CA ARG A 118 -1.51 4.65 -4.87
C ARG A 118 -1.18 6.13 -4.71
N LEU A 119 -0.38 6.67 -5.63
CA LEU A 119 0.02 8.07 -5.66
C LEU A 119 -1.15 8.99 -5.99
N SER A 120 -2.10 8.58 -6.85
CA SER A 120 -3.32 9.35 -7.09
C SER A 120 -4.23 9.42 -5.87
N ARG A 121 -4.10 8.48 -4.94
CA ARG A 121 -4.78 8.48 -3.63
C ARG A 121 -3.90 9.04 -2.52
N TRP A 122 -2.75 9.62 -2.82
CA TRP A 122 -1.90 10.18 -1.78
C TRP A 122 -2.59 11.35 -1.10
N ARG A 123 -2.63 11.31 0.24
CA ARG A 123 -2.99 12.43 1.10
C ARG A 123 -1.79 12.73 1.99
N ASP A 124 -1.36 13.99 2.00
CA ASP A 124 -0.28 14.41 2.88
C ASP A 124 -0.73 14.27 4.35
N PRO A 125 0.00 13.52 5.20
CA PRO A 125 -0.38 13.30 6.59
C PRO A 125 -0.32 14.58 7.44
N THR A 126 0.30 15.66 6.95
CA THR A 126 0.28 16.97 7.60
C THR A 126 -1.02 17.74 7.37
N VAL A 127 -1.85 17.30 6.42
CA VAL A 127 -3.17 17.89 6.14
C VAL A 127 -4.24 17.10 6.90
N PRO A 128 -4.99 17.74 7.83
CA PRO A 128 -6.06 17.05 8.56
C PRO A 128 -7.14 16.54 7.60
N PRO A 129 -7.76 15.37 7.90
CA PRO A 129 -8.87 14.88 7.08
C PRO A 129 -10.01 15.90 7.12
N ALA A 130 -10.60 16.17 5.95
CA ALA A 130 -11.81 16.99 5.86
C ALA A 130 -12.89 16.35 6.74
N SER A 131 -13.49 17.16 7.61
CA SER A 131 -14.54 16.77 8.55
C SER A 131 -15.80 16.28 7.85
#